data_AF-A0A0S2DIJ9-F1
#
_entry.id   AF-A0A0S2DIJ9-F1
#
_cell.length_a   1.000
_cell.length_b   1.000
_cell.length_c   1.000
_cell.angle_alpha   90.00
_cell.angle_beta   90.00
_cell.angle_gamma   90.00
#
_symmetry.space_group_name_H-M   'P 1'
#
loop_
_entity.id
_entity.type
_entity.pdbx_description
1 polymer ?
#
loop_
_entity_poly.entity_id
_entity_poly.type
_entity_poly.pdbx_seq_one_letter_code
_entity_poly.pdbx_strand_id
1 'polypeptide(L)'
;MGAGPVDTLAGIAPVLRQDGFPAIEVRMFPADAAEALDLIRSLGAPVRLQRHVELVGEAGEALLAVLREQGIVVDETFVRVGIVLHDAGKIRHPAELQGPGSEHEPAGEAMLLAAGVAPELARVCRSHARWAAMDCRLEELAVALADKLWKGARRGELEERFIDAAAAAGATDRWALFVALDSAFERIAAGGPTRLARSTL
;
A
#
# COMPACT_ATOMS: atom_id res chain seq x y z
N MET A 1 28.83 6.31 53.96
CA MET A 1 29.29 7.13 52.83
C MET A 1 29.77 6.19 51.74
N GLY A 2 29.10 6.19 50.58
CA GLY A 2 29.42 5.29 49.47
C GLY A 2 28.23 5.16 48.52
N ALA A 3 27.87 6.26 47.85
CA ALA A 3 26.97 6.21 46.70
C ALA A 3 27.81 5.79 45.48
N GLY A 4 27.47 4.66 44.87
CA GLY A 4 28.03 4.24 43.57
C GLY A 4 27.41 5.06 42.43
N PRO A 5 28.10 5.22 41.29
CA PRO A 5 27.63 6.05 40.19
C PRO A 5 26.50 5.34 39.44
N VAL A 6 25.48 6.11 39.10
CA VAL A 6 24.36 5.72 38.25
C VAL A 6 24.82 5.78 36.80
N ASP A 7 24.54 4.71 36.08
CA ASP A 7 24.85 4.51 34.66
C ASP A 7 24.05 5.50 33.80
N THR A 8 24.73 6.45 33.17
CA THR A 8 24.11 7.44 32.27
C THR A 8 23.97 6.84 30.89
N LEU A 9 22.73 6.52 30.52
CA LEU A 9 22.31 6.24 29.14
C LEU A 9 22.86 7.31 28.20
N ALA A 10 23.75 6.91 27.30
CA ALA A 10 24.23 7.74 26.21
C ALA A 10 23.04 8.05 25.28
N GLY A 11 22.43 9.21 25.48
CA GLY A 11 21.42 9.76 24.59
C GLY A 11 22.03 10.06 23.22
N ILE A 12 21.43 9.52 22.18
CA ILE A 12 21.71 9.91 20.80
C ILE A 12 21.29 11.37 20.67
N ALA A 13 22.27 12.26 20.55
CA ALA A 13 22.02 13.69 20.34
C ALA A 13 21.35 13.91 18.98
N PRO A 14 20.28 14.73 18.90
CA PRO A 14 19.63 15.00 17.62
C PRO A 14 20.56 15.82 16.71
N VAL A 15 20.55 15.50 15.41
CA VAL A 15 21.23 16.28 14.38
C VAL A 15 20.48 17.60 14.20
N LEU A 16 21.10 18.70 14.61
CA LEU A 16 20.56 20.07 14.47
C LEU A 16 20.90 20.64 13.09
N ARG A 17 19.99 21.44 12.52
CA ARG A 17 20.31 22.31 11.37
C ARG A 17 21.22 23.46 11.80
N GLN A 18 21.90 24.07 10.83
CA GLN A 18 22.83 25.21 11.06
C GLN A 18 22.16 26.44 11.72
N ASP A 19 20.83 26.49 11.77
CA ASP A 19 20.02 27.56 12.36
C ASP A 19 19.46 27.20 13.77
N GLY A 20 19.81 26.05 14.34
CA GLY A 20 19.47 25.70 15.73
C GLY A 20 18.01 25.31 15.98
N PHE A 21 17.20 25.18 14.93
CA PHE A 21 15.84 24.65 15.03
C PHE A 21 15.85 23.13 14.78
N PRO A 22 14.95 22.36 15.43
CA PRO A 22 14.76 20.97 15.06
C PRO A 22 14.38 20.92 13.58
N ALA A 23 15.05 20.07 12.80
CA ALA A 23 14.61 19.82 11.44
C ALA A 23 13.18 19.28 11.52
N ILE A 24 12.19 20.08 11.14
CA ILE A 24 10.87 19.53 10.83
C ILE A 24 11.11 18.59 9.66
N GLU A 25 11.07 17.29 9.93
CA GLU A 25 10.96 16.28 8.87
C GLU A 25 9.66 16.57 8.15
N VAL A 26 9.75 17.28 7.02
CA VAL A 26 8.60 17.50 6.14
C VAL A 26 8.25 16.14 5.58
N ARG A 27 7.18 15.55 6.12
CA ARG A 27 6.64 14.31 5.59
C ARG A 27 5.88 14.61 4.32
N MET A 28 6.27 13.95 3.24
CA MET A 28 5.55 14.04 1.97
C MET A 28 4.36 13.08 1.97
N PHE A 29 3.26 13.58 1.47
CA PHE A 29 2.17 12.78 0.94
C PHE A 29 2.17 13.04 -0.56
N PRO A 30 2.60 12.09 -1.40
CA PRO A 30 2.41 12.23 -2.84
C PRO A 30 0.95 12.62 -3.10
N ALA A 31 0.73 13.73 -3.79
CA ALA A 31 -0.61 14.31 -3.92
C ALA A 31 -1.54 13.41 -4.75
N ASP A 32 -0.97 12.60 -5.63
CA ASP A 32 -1.66 11.63 -6.47
C ASP A 32 -0.73 10.47 -6.90
N ALA A 33 -1.28 9.54 -7.70
CA ALA A 33 -0.53 8.40 -8.23
C ALA A 33 0.62 8.81 -9.17
N ALA A 34 0.54 9.96 -9.85
CA ALA A 34 1.60 10.41 -10.75
C ALA A 34 2.82 10.87 -9.95
N GLU A 35 2.62 11.66 -8.89
CA GLU A 35 3.70 12.02 -7.96
C GLU A 35 4.28 10.80 -7.27
N ALA A 36 3.45 9.83 -6.88
CA ALA A 36 3.93 8.57 -6.31
C ALA A 36 4.79 7.77 -7.31
N LEU A 37 4.42 7.80 -8.59
CA LEU A 37 5.14 7.11 -9.65
C LEU A 37 6.50 7.77 -9.92
N ASP A 38 6.52 9.11 -9.95
CA ASP A 38 7.74 9.88 -10.07
C ASP A 38 8.66 9.70 -8.85
N LEU A 39 8.10 9.56 -7.66
CA LEU A 39 8.85 9.20 -6.45
C LEU A 39 9.53 7.84 -6.63
N ILE A 40 8.81 6.76 -6.94
CA ILE A 40 9.45 5.43 -7.07
C ILE A 40 10.46 5.40 -8.23
N ARG A 41 10.23 6.16 -9.32
CA ARG A 41 11.20 6.35 -10.41
C ARG A 41 12.48 7.00 -9.90
N SER A 42 12.38 8.07 -9.12
CA SER A 42 13.53 8.75 -8.52
C SER A 42 14.32 7.84 -7.57
N LEU A 43 13.64 6.89 -6.93
CA LEU A 43 14.23 5.88 -6.05
C LEU A 43 14.84 4.68 -6.81
N GLY A 44 14.71 4.63 -8.14
CA GLY A 44 15.29 3.59 -8.99
C GLY A 44 14.35 2.44 -9.33
N ALA A 45 13.02 2.66 -9.35
CA ALA A 45 12.05 1.67 -9.80
C ALA A 45 12.39 1.14 -11.21
N PRO A 46 12.63 -0.17 -11.39
CA PRO A 46 12.81 -0.73 -12.71
C PRO A 46 11.53 -0.60 -13.52
N VAL A 47 11.65 -0.52 -14.85
CA VAL A 47 10.51 -0.37 -15.78
C VAL A 47 9.43 -1.42 -15.51
N ARG A 48 9.83 -2.65 -15.18
CA ARG A 48 8.89 -3.73 -14.85
C ARG A 48 8.06 -3.47 -13.59
N LEU A 49 8.64 -2.83 -12.56
CA LEU A 49 7.88 -2.43 -11.37
C LEU A 49 6.90 -1.31 -11.69
N GLN A 50 7.33 -0.32 -12.50
CA GLN A 50 6.45 0.75 -12.98
C GLN A 50 5.27 0.17 -13.76
N ARG A 51 5.54 -0.77 -14.67
CA ARG A 51 4.51 -1.45 -15.44
C ARG A 51 3.55 -2.26 -14.57
N HIS A 52 4.07 -2.94 -13.55
CA HIS A 52 3.25 -3.66 -12.57
C HIS A 52 2.27 -2.72 -11.90
N VAL A 53 2.74 -1.62 -11.29
CA VAL A 53 1.85 -0.71 -10.55
C VAL A 53 0.82 -0.01 -11.44
N GLU A 54 1.14 0.25 -12.71
CA GLU A 54 0.16 0.72 -13.70
C GLU A 54 -0.99 -0.29 -13.90
N LEU A 55 -0.64 -1.58 -14.08
CA LEU A 55 -1.63 -2.64 -14.29
C LEU A 55 -2.45 -2.94 -13.02
N VAL A 56 -1.83 -2.84 -11.84
CA VAL A 56 -2.56 -2.85 -10.56
C VAL A 56 -3.49 -1.63 -10.48
N GLY A 57 -3.03 -0.46 -10.91
CA GLY A 57 -3.81 0.77 -10.99
C GLY A 57 -5.09 0.62 -11.81
N GLU A 58 -5.05 -0.06 -12.96
CA GLU A 58 -6.26 -0.32 -13.74
C GLU A 58 -7.30 -1.17 -12.99
N ALA A 59 -6.86 -2.18 -12.23
CA ALA A 59 -7.75 -2.95 -11.37
C ALA A 59 -8.25 -2.12 -10.18
N GLY A 60 -7.38 -1.25 -9.64
CA GLY A 60 -7.72 -0.28 -8.60
C GLY A 60 -8.80 0.72 -9.04
N GLU A 61 -8.72 1.29 -10.23
CA GLU A 61 -9.76 2.19 -10.75
C GLU A 61 -11.10 1.47 -10.94
N ALA A 62 -11.07 0.23 -11.45
CA ALA A 62 -12.28 -0.57 -11.56
C ALA A 62 -12.88 -0.89 -10.18
N LEU A 63 -12.04 -1.17 -9.18
CA LEU A 63 -12.47 -1.34 -7.79
C LEU A 63 -13.08 -0.06 -7.23
N LEU A 64 -12.40 1.08 -7.33
CA LEU A 64 -12.90 2.38 -6.85
C LEU A 64 -14.22 2.79 -7.51
N ALA A 65 -14.40 2.47 -8.80
CA ALA A 65 -15.68 2.69 -9.47
C ALA A 65 -16.83 1.90 -8.82
N VAL A 66 -16.60 0.62 -8.53
CA VAL A 66 -17.57 -0.22 -7.81
C VAL A 66 -17.84 0.31 -6.41
N LEU A 67 -16.79 0.71 -5.67
CA LEU A 67 -16.96 1.25 -4.32
C LEU A 67 -17.84 2.50 -4.33
N ARG A 68 -17.62 3.40 -5.29
CA ARG A 68 -18.48 4.58 -5.50
C ARG A 68 -19.93 4.20 -5.80
N GLU A 69 -20.16 3.23 -6.70
CA GLU A 69 -21.51 2.75 -7.04
C GLU A 69 -22.24 2.16 -5.83
N GLN A 70 -21.51 1.51 -4.92
CA GLN A 70 -22.06 0.94 -3.68
C GLN A 70 -22.13 1.95 -2.53
N GLY A 71 -21.73 3.21 -2.75
CA GLY A 71 -21.71 4.25 -1.71
C GLY A 71 -20.68 4.00 -0.61
N ILE A 72 -19.66 3.17 -0.86
CA ILE A 72 -18.57 2.91 0.08
C ILE A 72 -17.58 4.08 -0.01
N VAL A 73 -17.47 4.84 1.08
CA VAL A 73 -16.55 5.97 1.16
C VAL A 73 -15.16 5.49 1.57
N VAL A 74 -14.18 5.80 0.74
CA VAL A 74 -12.75 5.59 0.99
C VAL A 74 -11.99 6.83 0.57
N ASP A 75 -10.80 7.04 1.14
CA ASP A 75 -9.83 7.99 0.58
C ASP A 75 -9.25 7.40 -0.72
N GLU A 76 -9.87 7.75 -1.86
CA GLU A 76 -9.42 7.24 -3.15
C GLU A 76 -8.00 7.67 -3.52
N THR A 77 -7.53 8.84 -3.04
CA THR A 77 -6.16 9.31 -3.26
C THR A 77 -5.20 8.40 -2.52
N PHE A 78 -5.48 8.07 -1.25
CA PHE A 78 -4.70 7.09 -0.50
C PHE A 78 -4.64 5.75 -1.23
N VAL A 79 -5.77 5.24 -1.74
CA VAL A 79 -5.79 3.95 -2.47
C VAL A 79 -4.90 4.01 -3.71
N ARG A 80 -5.03 5.06 -4.53
CA ARG A 80 -4.23 5.24 -5.74
C ARG A 80 -2.73 5.35 -5.45
N VAL A 81 -2.35 6.17 -4.48
CA VAL A 81 -0.96 6.33 -4.04
C VAL A 81 -0.44 5.02 -3.44
N GLY A 82 -1.24 4.37 -2.58
CA GLY A 82 -0.92 3.09 -1.96
C GLY A 82 -0.66 1.98 -2.99
N ILE A 83 -1.44 1.92 -4.08
CA ILE A 83 -1.19 1.00 -5.20
C ILE A 83 0.18 1.25 -5.83
N VAL A 84 0.59 2.50 -6.01
CA VAL A 84 1.91 2.79 -6.59
C VAL A 84 3.04 2.41 -5.63
N LEU A 85 2.83 2.57 -4.32
CA LEU A 85 3.87 2.38 -3.31
C LEU A 85 3.98 0.94 -2.78
N HIS A 86 2.93 0.10 -2.89
CA HIS A 86 2.85 -1.18 -2.17
C HIS A 86 4.06 -2.11 -2.40
N ASP A 87 4.60 -2.12 -3.61
CA ASP A 87 5.72 -2.98 -4.00
C ASP A 87 7.05 -2.23 -4.09
N ALA A 88 7.16 -1.01 -3.56
CA ALA A 88 8.34 -0.16 -3.68
C ALA A 88 9.62 -0.87 -3.19
N GLY A 89 9.55 -1.73 -2.18
CA GLY A 89 10.71 -2.48 -1.70
C GLY A 89 11.33 -3.43 -2.71
N LYS A 90 10.64 -3.77 -3.80
CA LYS A 90 11.20 -4.54 -4.92
C LYS A 90 12.29 -3.77 -5.69
N ILE A 91 12.43 -2.46 -5.44
CA ILE A 91 13.63 -1.68 -5.82
C ILE A 91 14.89 -2.26 -5.15
N ARG A 92 14.78 -2.65 -3.87
CA ARG A 92 15.90 -3.22 -3.09
C ARG A 92 16.00 -4.74 -3.23
N HIS A 93 14.87 -5.41 -3.47
CA HIS A 93 14.78 -6.86 -3.66
C HIS A 93 14.25 -7.21 -5.06
N PRO A 94 15.00 -6.93 -6.14
CA PRO A 94 14.51 -7.08 -7.52
C PRO A 94 14.22 -8.53 -7.93
N ALA A 95 14.82 -9.52 -7.24
CA ALA A 95 14.52 -10.93 -7.46
C ALA A 95 13.03 -11.26 -7.18
N GLU A 96 12.40 -10.56 -6.23
CA GLU A 96 11.01 -10.76 -5.82
C GLU A 96 10.00 -10.15 -6.82
N LEU A 97 10.48 -9.50 -7.89
CA LEU A 97 9.62 -9.13 -9.02
C LEU A 97 9.15 -10.37 -9.79
N GLN A 98 9.96 -11.44 -9.81
CA GLN A 98 9.70 -12.65 -10.61
C GLN A 98 9.64 -13.92 -9.76
N GLY A 99 10.35 -13.92 -8.63
CA GLY A 99 10.38 -15.03 -7.68
C GLY A 99 9.46 -14.80 -6.48
N PRO A 100 9.24 -15.85 -5.68
CA PRO A 100 8.65 -15.69 -4.36
C PRO A 100 9.56 -14.86 -3.46
N GLY A 101 8.96 -14.23 -2.44
CA GLY A 101 9.69 -13.48 -1.43
C GLY A 101 8.77 -12.50 -0.69
N SER A 102 9.29 -11.97 0.41
CA SER A 102 8.58 -11.02 1.28
C SER A 102 9.53 -10.00 1.92
N GLU A 103 10.81 -9.98 1.51
CA GLU A 103 11.78 -9.01 2.02
C GLU A 103 11.47 -7.59 1.53
N HIS A 104 10.83 -7.45 0.35
CA HIS A 104 10.37 -6.15 -0.15
C HIS A 104 9.39 -5.45 0.79
N GLU A 105 8.65 -6.17 1.62
CA GLU A 105 7.61 -5.58 2.46
C GLU A 105 8.21 -4.64 3.54
N PRO A 106 9.07 -5.12 4.47
CA PRO A 106 9.73 -4.23 5.43
C PRO A 106 10.77 -3.31 4.79
N ALA A 107 11.45 -3.75 3.71
CA ALA A 107 12.44 -2.93 3.03
C ALA A 107 11.80 -1.73 2.32
N GLY A 108 10.62 -1.91 1.74
CA GLY A 108 9.84 -0.86 1.10
C GLY A 108 9.36 0.18 2.11
N GLU A 109 8.78 -0.25 3.23
CA GLU A 109 8.36 0.65 4.31
C GLU A 109 9.54 1.51 4.80
N ALA A 110 10.67 0.87 5.14
CA ALA A 110 11.86 1.59 5.61
C ALA A 110 12.42 2.57 4.56
N MET A 111 12.44 2.18 3.29
CA MET A 111 12.93 3.03 2.20
C MET A 111 12.03 4.25 1.98
N LEU A 112 10.71 4.07 1.99
CA LEU A 112 9.76 5.17 1.80
C LEU A 112 9.80 6.14 3.00
N LEU A 113 9.90 5.63 4.22
CA LEU A 113 10.11 6.45 5.42
C LEU A 113 11.39 7.28 5.33
N ALA A 114 12.50 6.67 4.91
CA ALA A 114 13.77 7.38 4.71
C ALA A 114 13.71 8.43 3.60
N ALA A 115 12.83 8.23 2.60
CA ALA A 115 12.53 9.22 1.57
C ALA A 115 11.56 10.31 2.06
N GLY A 116 11.08 10.26 3.31
CA GLY A 116 10.18 11.24 3.91
C GLY A 116 8.70 10.97 3.66
N VAL A 117 8.31 9.82 3.10
CA VAL A 117 6.89 9.47 2.93
C VAL A 117 6.23 9.28 4.29
N ALA A 118 4.99 9.76 4.41
CA ALA A 118 4.21 9.59 5.63
C ALA A 118 4.08 8.11 6.04
N PRO A 119 4.22 7.78 7.34
CA PRO A 119 4.19 6.39 7.80
C PRO A 119 2.92 5.62 7.43
N GLU A 120 1.77 6.29 7.39
CA GLU A 120 0.51 5.66 6.96
C GLU A 120 0.51 5.17 5.51
N LEU A 121 1.24 5.84 4.61
CA LEU A 121 1.41 5.39 3.23
C LEU A 121 2.57 4.39 3.12
N ALA A 122 3.68 4.64 3.81
CA ALA A 122 4.86 3.75 3.77
C ALA A 122 4.53 2.33 4.26
N ARG A 123 3.67 2.19 5.29
CA ARG A 123 3.25 0.88 5.81
C ARG A 123 2.43 0.05 4.83
N VAL A 124 1.91 0.64 3.75
CA VAL A 124 1.20 -0.10 2.69
C VAL A 124 2.10 -1.17 2.07
N CYS A 125 3.43 -0.96 2.08
CA CYS A 125 4.39 -2.00 1.68
C CYS A 125 4.25 -3.29 2.48
N ARG A 126 3.74 -3.23 3.71
CA ARG A 126 3.49 -4.41 4.55
C ARG A 126 2.03 -4.80 4.56
N SER A 127 1.11 -3.86 4.72
CA SER A 127 -0.31 -4.20 4.88
C SER A 127 -0.92 -4.82 3.63
N HIS A 128 -0.43 -4.52 2.42
CA HIS A 128 -0.95 -5.15 1.20
C HIS A 128 -0.72 -6.68 1.16
N ALA A 129 0.32 -7.17 1.83
CA ALA A 129 0.69 -8.59 1.87
C ALA A 129 0.32 -9.26 3.21
N ARG A 130 0.40 -8.51 4.32
CA ARG A 130 0.17 -8.98 5.69
C ARG A 130 -1.17 -8.55 6.26
N TRP A 131 -2.13 -8.18 5.42
CA TRP A 131 -3.47 -7.73 5.80
C TRP A 131 -4.10 -8.64 6.86
N ALA A 132 -3.95 -9.97 6.76
CA ALA A 132 -4.49 -10.93 7.72
C ALA A 132 -3.96 -10.73 9.16
N ALA A 133 -2.68 -10.38 9.29
CA ALA A 133 -1.98 -10.27 10.58
C ALA A 133 -1.83 -8.82 11.08
N MET A 134 -2.32 -7.83 10.32
CA MET A 134 -2.25 -6.41 10.67
C MET A 134 -3.65 -5.86 10.91
N ASP A 135 -3.76 -4.85 11.77
CA ASP A 135 -4.94 -4.00 11.79
C ASP A 135 -4.84 -3.02 10.61
N CYS A 136 -5.79 -3.11 9.69
CA CYS A 136 -5.75 -2.45 8.39
C CYS A 136 -6.96 -1.54 8.22
N ARG A 137 -6.71 -0.34 7.73
CA ARG A 137 -7.77 0.57 7.26
C ARG A 137 -8.45 -0.01 6.03
N LEU A 138 -9.65 0.48 5.72
CA LEU A 138 -10.41 0.04 4.56
C LEU A 138 -9.63 0.28 3.25
N GLU A 139 -8.91 1.40 3.17
CA GLU A 139 -8.06 1.75 2.03
C GLU A 139 -6.87 0.80 1.86
N GLU A 140 -6.24 0.35 2.96
CA GLU A 140 -5.14 -0.63 2.89
C GLU A 140 -5.64 -1.97 2.36
N LEU A 141 -6.85 -2.38 2.76
CA LEU A 141 -7.51 -3.58 2.24
C LEU A 141 -7.89 -3.41 0.76
N ALA A 142 -8.30 -2.22 0.33
CA ALA A 142 -8.58 -1.93 -1.08
C ALA A 142 -7.30 -2.05 -1.95
N VAL A 143 -6.15 -1.56 -1.45
CA VAL A 143 -4.86 -1.74 -2.12
C VAL A 143 -4.50 -3.23 -2.22
N ALA A 144 -4.67 -3.98 -1.14
CA ALA A 144 -4.44 -5.42 -1.14
C ALA A 144 -5.34 -6.15 -2.15
N LEU A 145 -6.63 -5.78 -2.22
CA LEU A 145 -7.57 -6.34 -3.19
C LEU A 145 -7.14 -6.04 -4.63
N ALA A 146 -6.78 -4.79 -4.94
CA ALA A 146 -6.29 -4.43 -6.26
C ALA A 146 -5.08 -5.28 -6.68
N ASP A 147 -4.12 -5.52 -5.77
CA ASP A 147 -2.95 -6.40 -6.02
C ASP A 147 -3.34 -7.90 -6.23
N LYS A 148 -4.49 -8.37 -5.76
CA LYS A 148 -4.93 -9.74 -6.09
C LYS A 148 -5.71 -9.77 -7.41
N LEU A 149 -6.64 -8.84 -7.58
CA LEU A 149 -7.56 -8.79 -8.70
C LEU A 149 -6.87 -8.45 -10.03
N TRP A 150 -5.77 -7.68 -10.04
CA TRP A 150 -5.10 -7.28 -11.28
C TRP A 150 -4.63 -8.48 -12.13
N LYS A 151 -4.24 -9.58 -11.48
CA LYS A 151 -3.80 -10.82 -12.13
C LYS A 151 -4.87 -11.90 -12.18
N GLY A 152 -6.11 -11.54 -11.84
CA GLY A 152 -7.25 -12.46 -11.82
C GLY A 152 -7.28 -13.40 -10.63
N ALA A 153 -6.57 -13.08 -9.55
CA ALA A 153 -6.60 -13.88 -8.34
C ALA A 153 -7.72 -13.40 -7.40
N ARG A 154 -8.62 -14.31 -7.03
CA ARG A 154 -9.57 -14.14 -5.94
C ARG A 154 -8.95 -14.58 -4.61
N ARG A 155 -9.29 -13.88 -3.52
CA ARG A 155 -8.84 -14.18 -2.15
C ARG A 155 -9.99 -13.98 -1.18
N GLY A 156 -10.81 -15.01 -1.01
CA GLY A 156 -12.04 -14.96 -0.22
C GLY A 156 -11.88 -14.35 1.18
N GLU A 157 -10.85 -14.72 1.93
CA GLU A 157 -10.62 -14.16 3.28
C GLU A 157 -10.35 -12.64 3.26
N LEU A 158 -9.58 -12.14 2.28
CA LEU A 158 -9.34 -10.71 2.11
C LEU A 158 -10.62 -9.98 1.67
N GLU A 159 -11.37 -10.58 0.75
CA GLU A 159 -12.62 -10.04 0.22
C GLU A 159 -13.69 -9.94 1.30
N GLU A 160 -13.90 -11.01 2.07
CA GLU A 160 -14.83 -11.04 3.20
C GLU A 160 -14.46 -9.99 4.25
N ARG A 161 -13.17 -9.88 4.58
CA ARG A 161 -12.66 -8.89 5.53
C ARG A 161 -12.87 -7.46 5.05
N PHE A 162 -12.68 -7.19 3.76
CA PHE A 162 -13.01 -5.89 3.18
C PHE A 162 -14.51 -5.60 3.27
N ILE A 163 -15.36 -6.58 2.94
CA ILE A 163 -16.81 -6.44 3.01
C ILE A 163 -17.26 -6.17 4.45
N ASP A 164 -16.68 -6.87 5.44
CA ASP A 164 -16.96 -6.64 6.86
C ASP A 164 -16.56 -5.23 7.31
N ALA A 165 -15.34 -4.80 6.93
CA ALA A 165 -14.86 -3.46 7.25
C ALA A 165 -15.70 -2.36 6.59
N ALA A 166 -16.11 -2.55 5.32
CA ALA A 166 -16.97 -1.62 4.60
C ALA A 166 -18.37 -1.55 5.21
N ALA A 167 -18.95 -2.70 5.58
CA ALA A 167 -20.25 -2.76 6.25
C ALA A 167 -20.22 -2.07 7.61
N ALA A 168 -19.14 -2.24 8.37
CA ALA A 168 -18.95 -1.61 9.67
C ALA A 168 -18.69 -0.09 9.59
N ALA A 169 -18.00 0.37 8.54
CA ALA A 169 -17.74 1.79 8.30
C ALA A 169 -18.98 2.53 7.75
N GLY A 170 -19.87 1.81 7.07
CA GLY A 170 -21.15 2.31 6.57
C GLY A 170 -22.33 1.96 7.48
N ALA A 171 -23.53 2.36 7.04
CA ALA A 171 -24.80 1.90 7.61
C ALA A 171 -25.48 0.92 6.64
N THR A 172 -24.69 0.05 6.00
CA THR A 172 -25.15 -0.82 4.92
C THR A 172 -25.15 -2.27 5.38
N ASP A 173 -26.18 -3.02 4.98
CA ASP A 173 -26.27 -4.45 5.26
C ASP A 173 -25.10 -5.22 4.61
N ARG A 174 -24.43 -6.06 5.43
CA ARG A 174 -23.29 -6.87 4.99
C ARG A 174 -23.65 -7.78 3.82
N TRP A 175 -24.81 -8.43 3.84
CA TRP A 175 -25.18 -9.41 2.80
C TRP A 175 -25.44 -8.74 1.46
N ALA A 176 -26.10 -7.59 1.46
CA ALA A 176 -26.28 -6.76 0.27
C ALA A 176 -24.92 -6.36 -0.33
N LEU A 177 -23.99 -5.90 0.51
CA LEU A 177 -22.62 -5.58 0.07
C LEU A 177 -21.89 -6.81 -0.45
N PHE A 178 -21.99 -7.96 0.22
CA PHE A 178 -21.36 -9.20 -0.22
C PHE A 178 -21.80 -9.57 -1.65
N VAL A 179 -23.10 -9.59 -1.92
CA VAL A 179 -23.63 -9.96 -3.25
C VAL A 179 -23.11 -9.03 -4.34
N ALA A 180 -23.12 -7.72 -4.07
CA ALA A 180 -22.65 -6.71 -5.02
C ALA A 180 -21.14 -6.81 -5.25
N LEU A 181 -20.36 -6.90 -4.18
CA LEU A 181 -18.89 -6.88 -4.23
C LEU A 181 -18.31 -8.20 -4.73
N ASP A 182 -18.86 -9.36 -4.37
CA ASP A 182 -18.41 -10.66 -4.90
C ASP A 182 -18.50 -10.70 -6.43
N SER A 183 -19.64 -10.29 -6.97
CA SER A 183 -19.87 -10.19 -8.41
C SER A 183 -18.91 -9.20 -9.06
N ALA A 184 -18.61 -8.09 -8.39
CA ALA A 184 -17.68 -7.08 -8.90
C ALA A 184 -16.23 -7.57 -8.88
N PHE A 185 -15.79 -8.22 -7.81
CA PHE A 185 -14.47 -8.81 -7.69
C PHE A 185 -14.26 -9.87 -8.78
N GLU A 186 -15.26 -10.69 -9.08
CA GLU A 186 -15.21 -11.64 -10.19
C GLU A 186 -15.02 -10.93 -11.54
N ARG A 187 -15.81 -9.88 -11.83
CA ARG A 187 -15.68 -9.12 -13.09
C ARG A 187 -14.31 -8.45 -13.22
N ILE A 188 -13.79 -7.87 -12.14
CA ILE A 188 -12.46 -7.26 -12.16
C ILE A 188 -11.42 -8.35 -12.40
N ALA A 189 -11.47 -9.46 -11.66
CA ALA A 189 -10.55 -10.59 -11.79
C ALA A 189 -10.56 -11.21 -13.20
N ALA A 190 -11.71 -11.27 -13.87
CA ALA A 190 -11.82 -11.74 -15.25
C ALA A 190 -10.98 -10.93 -16.26
N GLY A 191 -10.66 -9.66 -15.95
CA GLY A 191 -9.71 -8.85 -16.74
C GLY A 191 -8.23 -9.19 -16.51
N GLY A 192 -7.93 -10.08 -15.55
CA GLY A 192 -6.59 -10.44 -15.13
C GLY A 192 -5.67 -10.98 -16.22
N PRO A 193 -6.12 -11.96 -17.03
CA PRO A 193 -5.31 -12.48 -18.15
C PRO A 193 -4.85 -11.39 -19.12
N THR A 194 -5.70 -10.41 -19.43
CA THR A 194 -5.36 -9.29 -20.33
C THR A 194 -4.32 -8.35 -19.71
N ARG A 195 -4.39 -8.09 -18.40
CA ARG A 195 -3.37 -7.31 -17.69
C ARG A 195 -2.05 -8.07 -17.60
N LEU A 196 -2.09 -9.36 -17.27
CA LEU A 196 -0.90 -10.22 -17.23
C LEU A 196 -0.16 -10.29 -18.57
N ALA A 197 -0.88 -10.44 -19.67
CA ALA A 197 -0.28 -10.44 -21.01
C ALA A 197 0.48 -9.13 -21.33
N ARG A 198 0.05 -8.01 -20.74
CA ARG A 198 0.71 -6.69 -20.87
C ARG A 198 1.81 -6.44 -19.84
N SER A 199 2.00 -7.34 -18.88
CA SER A 199 3.06 -7.25 -17.85
C SER A 199 4.39 -7.84 -18.29
N THR A 200 4.38 -8.63 -19.36
CA THR A 200 5.56 -9.26 -19.97
C THR A 200 6.10 -8.51 -21.18
N LEU A 201 5.38 -7.47 -21.62
CA LEU A 201 5.73 -6.62 -22.76
C LEU A 201 6.71 -5.51 -22.34
#